data_AF-A0A5K7YTV7-F1
#
_entry.id   AF-A0A5K7YTV7-F1
#
_cell.length_a   1.000
_cell.length_b   1.000
_cell.length_c   1.000
_cell.angle_alpha   90.00
_cell.angle_beta   90.00
_cell.angle_gamma   90.00
#
_symmetry.space_group_name_H-M   'P 1'
#
loop_
_entity.id
_entity.type
_entity.pdbx_description
1 polymer ?
#
loop_
_entity_poly.entity_id
_entity_poly.type
_entity_poly.pdbx_seq_one_letter_code
_entity_poly.pdbx_strand_id
1 'polypeptide(L)' 'MAQEVVVRSVIGERFTQIIETAKHQFLADEPEPFGGSDRGPGPYDYLLAALGS' A
#
# COMPACT_ATOMS: atom_id res chain seq x y z
N MET A 1 10.69 13.68 16.68
CA MET A 1 10.63 13.81 15.20
C MET A 1 9.43 12.99 14.75
N ALA A 2 8.51 13.56 13.97
CA ALA A 2 7.35 12.81 13.48
C ALA A 2 7.83 11.67 12.56
N GLN A 3 7.26 10.48 12.70
CA GLN A 3 7.54 9.39 11.75
C GLN A 3 6.87 9.74 10.44
N GLU A 4 7.68 9.99 9.42
CA GLU A 4 7.22 10.27 8.07
C GLU A 4 6.70 8.97 7.43
N VAL A 5 5.54 9.07 6.77
CA VAL A 5 5.01 8.02 5.92
C VAL A 5 5.00 8.56 4.50
N VAL A 6 5.75 7.90 3.61
CA VAL A 6 5.86 8.27 2.21
C VAL A 6 5.19 7.20 1.37
N VAL A 7 4.32 7.61 0.46
CA VAL A 7 3.64 6.70 -0.48
C VAL A 7 4.04 7.08 -1.89
N ARG A 8 4.47 6.09 -2.68
CA ARG A 8 4.93 6.29 -4.07
C ARG A 8 4.29 5.27 -5.00
N SER A 9 3.79 5.73 -6.13
CA SER A 9 3.29 4.84 -7.18
C SER A 9 4.43 4.14 -7.92
N VAL A 10 4.23 2.90 -8.29
CA VAL A 10 5.18 2.14 -9.12
C VAL A 10 4.96 2.48 -10.59
N ILE A 11 6.02 2.89 -11.28
CA ILE A 11 5.94 3.25 -12.71
C ILE A 11 5.54 2.01 -13.52
N GLY A 12 4.52 2.17 -14.37
CA GLY A 12 4.02 1.10 -15.24
C GLY A 12 2.98 0.19 -14.58
N GLU A 13 2.71 0.35 -13.28
CA GLU A 13 1.64 -0.33 -12.56
C GLU A 13 0.46 0.62 -12.36
N ARG A 14 -0.76 0.08 -12.37
CA ARG A 14 -1.97 0.90 -12.26
C ARG A 14 -2.32 1.28 -10.82
N PHE A 15 -2.23 0.31 -9.92
CA PHE A 15 -2.64 0.48 -8.52
C PHE A 15 -1.52 0.21 -7.52
N THR A 16 -0.42 -0.43 -7.92
CA THR A 16 0.69 -0.76 -7.02
C THR A 16 1.36 0.48 -6.44
N GLN A 17 1.39 0.56 -5.11
CA GLN A 17 2.06 1.59 -4.31
C GLN A 17 3.12 0.98 -3.41
N ILE A 18 4.22 1.70 -3.21
CA ILE A 18 5.21 1.45 -2.17
C ILE A 18 4.95 2.41 -1.02
N ILE A 19 4.74 1.87 0.18
CA ILE A 19 4.54 2.62 1.42
C ILE A 19 5.80 2.47 2.27
N GLU A 20 6.50 3.57 2.51
CA GLU A 20 7.70 3.62 3.34
C GLU A 20 7.38 4.32 4.66
N THR A 21 7.70 3.64 5.77
CA THR A 21 7.73 4.21 7.12
C THR A 21 9.17 4.35 7.58
N ALA A 22 9.40 4.83 8.80
CA ALA A 22 10.75 5.02 9.34
C ALA A 22 11.65 3.76 9.29
N LYS A 23 11.09 2.55 9.33
CA LYS A 23 11.87 1.29 9.34
C LYS A 23 11.29 0.17 8.48
N HIS A 24 10.09 0.34 7.93
CA HIS A 24 9.39 -0.71 7.20
C HIS A 24 8.91 -0.22 5.85
N GLN A 25 8.91 -1.12 4.89
CA GLN A 25 8.36 -0.93 3.57
C GLN A 25 7.22 -1.93 3.36
N PHE A 26 6.12 -1.45 2.80
CA PHE A 26 4.94 -2.25 2.47
C PHE A 26 4.56 -2.03 1.00
N LEU A 27 3.86 -3.00 0.43
CA LEU A 27 3.22 -2.89 -0.87
C LEU A 27 1.72 -2.79 -0.67
N ALA A 28 1.08 -1.84 -1.33
CA ALA A 28 -0.37 -1.80 -1.48
C ALA A 28 -0.73 -1.99 -2.93
N ASP A 29 -1.70 -2.83 -3.21
CA ASP A 29 -2.18 -3.07 -4.57
C ASP A 29 -3.62 -3.56 -4.55
N GLU A 30 -4.36 -3.26 -5.62
CA GLU A 30 -5.70 -3.79 -5.76
C GLU A 30 -5.64 -5.20 -6.38
N PRO A 31 -6.62 -6.07 -6.10
CA PRO A 31 -6.66 -7.38 -6.72
C PRO A 31 -7.04 -7.29 -8.22
N GLU A 32 -6.69 -8.33 -8.98
CA GLU A 32 -6.89 -8.40 -10.45
C GLU A 32 -8.31 -8.05 -10.93
N PRO A 33 -9.41 -8.46 -10.26
CA PRO A 33 -10.77 -8.11 -10.69
C PRO A 33 -11.07 -6.61 -10.69
N PHE A 34 -10.31 -5.82 -9.93
CA PHE A 34 -10.41 -4.35 -9.91
C PHE A 34 -9.34 -3.69 -10.79
N GLY A 35 -8.53 -4.50 -11.49
CA GLY A 35 -7.52 -4.08 -12.45
C GLY A 35 -6.16 -3.74 -11.84
N GLY A 36 -5.88 -4.23 -10.63
CA GLY A 36 -4.55 -4.21 -10.03
C GLY A 36 -3.79 -5.52 -10.26
N SER A 37 -2.64 -5.66 -9.60
CA SER A 37 -1.69 -6.75 -9.84
C SER A 37 -1.61 -7.73 -8.66
N ASP A 38 -2.50 -7.59 -7.65
CA ASP A 38 -2.58 -8.45 -6.45
C ASP A 38 -1.25 -8.65 -5.72
N ARG A 39 -0.40 -7.61 -5.71
CA ARG A 39 0.97 -7.67 -5.17
C ARG A 39 1.04 -7.43 -3.66
N GLY A 40 -0.07 -7.06 -3.04
CA GLY A 40 -0.19 -6.77 -1.62
C GLY A 40 -1.63 -6.38 -1.26
N PRO A 41 -1.92 -6.15 0.03
CA PRO A 41 -3.24 -5.73 0.48
C PRO A 41 -3.70 -4.43 -0.18
N GLY A 42 -5.00 -4.30 -0.39
CA GLY A 42 -5.57 -3.05 -0.88
C GLY A 42 -5.48 -1.93 0.17
N PRO A 43 -5.64 -0.66 -0.24
CA PRO A 43 -5.71 0.46 0.69
C PRO A 43 -6.79 0.28 1.77
N TYR A 44 -7.92 -0.34 1.41
CA TYR A 44 -9.01 -0.63 2.35
C TYR A 44 -8.64 -1.71 3.37
N ASP A 45 -7.91 -2.74 2.96
CA ASP A 45 -7.42 -3.78 3.88
C ASP A 45 -6.45 -3.17 4.90
N TYR A 46 -5.54 -2.29 4.44
CA TYR A 46 -4.66 -1.55 5.34
C TYR A 46 -5.42 -0.65 6.31
N LEU A 47 -6.47 0.04 5.85
CA LEU A 47 -7.31 0.87 6.72
C LEU A 47 -8.01 0.04 7.81
N LEU A 48 -8.61 -1.10 7.42
CA LEU A 48 -9.29 -1.99 8.36
C LEU A 48 -8.31 -2.62 9.35
N ALA A 49 -7.12 -3.02 8.89
CA ALA A 49 -6.06 -3.53 9.75
C ALA A 49 -5.64 -2.48 10.80
N ALA A 50 -5.48 -1.21 10.38
CA ALA A 50 -5.12 -0.12 11.30
C ALA A 50 -6.23 0.19 12.32
N LEU A 51 -7.50 0.02 11.96
CA LEU A 51 -8.62 0.19 12.90
C LEU A 51 -8.75 -0.97 13.90
N GLY A 52 -8.37 -2.17 13.49
CA GLY A 52 -8.49 -3.39 14.30
C GLY A 52 -7.33 -3.67 15.26
N SER A 53 -6.20 -2.98 15.14
CA SER A 53 -5.03 -3.08 16.03
C SER A 53 -5.14 -2.19 17.26
#